data_AF-J4I9Q3-F1
#
_entry.id   AF-J4I9Q3-F1
#
_cell.length_a   1.000
_cell.length_b   1.000
_cell.length_c   1.000
_cell.angle_alpha   90.00
_cell.angle_beta   90.00
_cell.angle_gamma   90.00
#
_symmetry.space_group_name_H-M   'P 1'
#
loop_
_entity.id
_entity.type
_entity.pdbx_description
1 polymer ?
#
loop_
_entity_poly.entity_id
_entity_poly.type
_entity_poly.pdbx_seq_one_letter_code
_entity_poly.pdbx_strand_id
1 'polypeptide(L)'
;MKAVGDLLHASGASLERLLVEFPAGVPEEVSQNQISLVHNTGLRSVHFGGLNAGASRTFFSTDLFPWVTTMLSQIRSKHLQEVTFDLEITSMNDLLSLDWERIDRDLSREEFKGLLVMFHISLEGAGSPIGQDVQDLISDRLAGFRDRGTLCVSCV
;
A
#
# COMPACT_ATOMS: atom_id res chain seq x y z
N MET A 1 -20.10 -5.25 -6.10
CA MET A 1 -19.35 -6.36 -5.45
C MET A 1 -19.73 -6.47 -3.97
N LYS A 2 -20.84 -7.12 -3.62
CA LYS A 2 -21.25 -7.29 -2.22
C LYS A 2 -20.55 -8.48 -1.52
N ALA A 3 -20.29 -9.54 -2.28
CA ALA A 3 -19.72 -10.78 -1.76
C ALA A 3 -18.31 -10.64 -1.16
N VAL A 4 -17.45 -9.77 -1.71
CA VAL A 4 -16.09 -9.55 -1.17
C VAL A 4 -16.14 -8.79 0.15
N GLY A 5 -16.96 -7.73 0.23
CA GLY A 5 -17.18 -7.00 1.48
C GLY A 5 -17.80 -7.88 2.57
N ASP A 6 -18.82 -8.68 2.20
CA ASP A 6 -19.47 -9.63 3.10
C ASP A 6 -18.49 -10.72 3.59
N LEU A 7 -17.60 -11.20 2.71
CA LEU A 7 -16.56 -12.17 3.07
C LEU A 7 -15.54 -11.58 4.04
N LEU A 8 -15.04 -10.37 3.80
CA LEU A 8 -14.11 -9.69 4.70
C LEU A 8 -14.74 -9.41 6.06
N HIS A 9 -16.01 -8.99 6.06
CA HIS A 9 -16.79 -8.81 7.27
C HIS A 9 -16.98 -10.13 8.04
N ALA A 10 -17.39 -11.19 7.36
CA ALA A 10 -17.62 -12.51 7.97
C ALA A 10 -16.31 -13.14 8.50
N SER A 11 -15.19 -12.90 7.83
CA SER A 11 -13.87 -13.38 8.27
C SER A 11 -13.41 -12.67 9.56
N GLY A 12 -13.82 -11.41 9.75
CA GLY A 12 -13.59 -10.65 10.99
C GLY A 12 -12.17 -10.81 11.54
N ALA A 13 -12.06 -11.10 12.83
CA ALA A 13 -10.79 -11.29 13.53
C ALA A 13 -10.03 -12.58 13.15
N SER A 14 -10.65 -13.51 12.42
CA SER A 14 -9.96 -14.72 11.94
C SER A 14 -9.12 -14.46 10.68
N LEU A 15 -9.30 -13.30 10.03
CA LEU A 15 -8.47 -12.91 8.90
C LEU A 15 -7.11 -12.39 9.40
N GLU A 16 -6.06 -13.19 9.24
CA GLU A 16 -4.70 -12.81 9.63
C GLU A 16 -3.87 -12.26 8.46
N ARG A 17 -4.18 -12.64 7.22
CA ARG A 17 -3.39 -12.24 6.04
C ARG A 17 -4.33 -11.81 4.92
N LEU A 18 -4.05 -10.65 4.33
CA LEU A 18 -4.81 -10.12 3.22
C LEU A 18 -3.87 -9.75 2.08
N LEU A 19 -4.11 -10.34 0.91
CA LEU A 19 -3.49 -9.94 -0.35
C LEU A 19 -4.55 -9.27 -1.22
N VAL A 20 -4.25 -8.07 -1.71
CA VAL A 20 -5.09 -7.32 -2.63
C VAL A 20 -4.29 -7.05 -3.90
N GLU A 21 -4.71 -7.67 -5.00
CA GLU A 21 -4.07 -7.55 -6.31
C GLU A 21 -4.95 -6.73 -7.25
N PHE A 22 -4.35 -5.79 -7.97
CA PHE A 22 -5.01 -5.02 -9.02
C PHE A 22 -4.48 -5.44 -10.39
N PRO A 23 -5.14 -6.40 -11.06
CA PRO A 23 -4.71 -6.80 -12.38
C PRO A 23 -4.84 -5.64 -13.38
N ALA A 24 -3.98 -5.62 -14.40
CA ALA A 24 -4.08 -4.65 -15.48
C ALA A 24 -5.47 -4.72 -16.15
N GLY A 25 -6.09 -3.55 -16.38
CA GLY A 25 -7.39 -3.45 -17.05
C GLY A 25 -8.61 -3.58 -16.14
N VAL A 26 -8.46 -3.48 -14.82
CA VAL A 26 -9.60 -3.36 -13.90
C VAL A 26 -10.37 -2.06 -14.21
N PRO A 27 -11.71 -2.12 -14.46
CA PRO A 27 -12.51 -0.94 -14.70
C PRO A 27 -12.44 0.04 -13.51
N GLU A 28 -12.40 1.34 -13.79
CA GLU A 28 -12.37 2.44 -12.79
C GLU A 28 -13.52 2.34 -11.75
N GLU A 29 -14.58 1.60 -12.07
CA GLU A 29 -15.77 1.37 -11.26
C GLU A 29 -15.55 0.49 -10.01
N VAL A 30 -14.38 -0.15 -9.86
CA VAL A 30 -14.09 -1.00 -8.68
C VAL A 30 -13.81 -0.17 -7.42
N SER A 31 -13.31 1.06 -7.57
CA SER A 31 -12.84 1.93 -6.48
C SER A 31 -13.93 2.41 -5.51
N GLN A 32 -15.21 2.21 -5.82
CA GLN A 32 -16.34 2.65 -4.97
C GLN A 32 -17.02 1.51 -4.19
N ASN A 33 -16.57 0.26 -4.33
CA ASN A 33 -17.19 -0.84 -3.59
C ASN A 33 -16.74 -0.85 -2.12
N GLN A 34 -17.72 -1.04 -1.23
CA GLN A 34 -17.67 -0.97 0.23
C GLN A 34 -16.81 -2.09 0.86
N ILE A 35 -15.53 -2.13 0.52
CA ILE A 35 -14.56 -2.99 1.20
C ILE A 35 -14.14 -2.26 2.48
N SER A 36 -14.42 -2.89 3.63
CA SER A 36 -14.05 -2.36 4.94
C SER A 36 -13.17 -3.33 5.70
N LEU A 37 -12.01 -2.87 6.15
CA LEU A 37 -11.08 -3.66 6.97
C LEU A 37 -11.26 -3.43 8.48
N VAL A 38 -12.26 -2.64 8.89
CA VAL A 38 -12.47 -2.25 10.30
C VAL A 38 -12.74 -3.45 11.20
N HIS A 39 -13.37 -4.50 10.67
CA HIS A 39 -13.69 -5.72 11.42
C HIS A 39 -12.55 -6.75 11.43
N ASN A 40 -11.49 -6.55 10.64
CA ASN A 40 -10.37 -7.47 10.52
C ASN A 40 -9.28 -7.20 11.56
N THR A 41 -9.67 -7.28 12.84
CA THR A 41 -8.80 -6.94 13.98
C THR A 41 -7.72 -7.97 14.26
N GLY A 42 -7.71 -9.11 13.56
CA GLY A 42 -6.69 -10.14 13.63
C GLY A 42 -5.60 -10.02 12.56
N LEU A 43 -5.67 -9.02 11.67
CA LEU A 43 -4.70 -8.87 10.58
C LEU A 43 -3.27 -8.77 11.10
N ARG A 44 -2.38 -9.54 10.49
CA ARG A 44 -0.94 -9.61 10.78
C ARG A 44 -0.13 -9.15 9.58
N SER A 45 -0.57 -9.48 8.37
CA SER A 45 0.05 -8.99 7.15
C SER A 45 -0.99 -8.49 6.14
N VAL A 46 -0.66 -7.38 5.48
CA VAL A 46 -1.43 -6.85 4.36
C VAL A 46 -0.49 -6.57 3.21
N HIS A 47 -0.85 -7.04 2.02
CA HIS A 47 -0.05 -6.89 0.81
C HIS A 47 -0.91 -6.28 -0.29
N PHE A 48 -0.45 -5.16 -0.84
CA PHE A 48 -1.02 -4.47 -1.98
C PHE A 48 -0.12 -4.70 -3.19
N GLY A 49 -0.57 -5.51 -4.15
CA GLY A 49 0.14 -5.84 -5.38
C GLY A 49 -0.60 -5.37 -6.64
N GLY A 50 0.09 -5.32 -7.77
CA GLY A 50 -0.47 -4.82 -9.04
C GLY A 50 -0.64 -3.31 -9.09
N LEU A 51 0.11 -2.54 -8.28
CA LEU A 51 0.05 -1.07 -8.29
C LEU A 51 0.84 -0.52 -9.49
N ASN A 52 0.24 -0.54 -10.67
CA ASN A 52 0.91 -0.22 -11.93
C ASN A 52 0.57 1.19 -12.46
N ALA A 53 1.58 2.07 -12.49
CA ALA A 53 1.48 3.42 -13.02
C ALA A 53 1.56 3.50 -14.57
N GLY A 54 2.14 2.49 -15.22
CA GLY A 54 2.23 2.38 -16.68
C GLY A 54 0.89 2.13 -17.37
N ALA A 55 -0.07 1.50 -16.70
CA ALA A 55 -1.41 1.28 -17.24
C ALA A 55 -2.21 2.60 -17.35
N SER A 56 -2.16 3.44 -16.31
CA SER A 56 -2.71 4.79 -16.31
C SER A 56 -2.19 5.56 -15.10
N ARG A 57 -1.31 6.54 -15.34
CA ARG A 57 -0.71 7.36 -14.29
C ARG A 57 -1.74 8.19 -13.51
N THR A 58 -2.78 8.68 -14.21
CA THR A 58 -3.86 9.42 -13.58
C THR A 58 -4.61 8.50 -12.63
N PHE A 59 -5.14 7.37 -13.11
CA PHE A 59 -5.86 6.41 -12.28
C PHE A 59 -5.04 5.92 -11.07
N PHE A 60 -3.75 5.64 -11.29
CA PHE A 60 -2.82 5.25 -10.24
C PHE A 60 -2.78 6.26 -9.08
N SER A 61 -2.62 7.55 -9.41
CA SER A 61 -2.49 8.62 -8.41
C SER A 61 -3.83 9.15 -7.86
N THR A 62 -4.89 9.17 -8.66
CA THR A 62 -6.18 9.77 -8.28
C THR A 62 -7.17 8.80 -7.66
N ASP A 63 -7.07 7.50 -7.96
CA ASP A 63 -8.09 6.52 -7.57
C ASP A 63 -7.47 5.35 -6.82
N LEU A 64 -6.53 4.65 -7.45
CA LEU A 64 -5.97 3.41 -6.92
C LEU A 64 -5.22 3.62 -5.61
N PHE A 65 -4.26 4.54 -5.61
CA PHE A 65 -3.45 4.79 -4.43
C PHE A 65 -4.22 5.46 -3.28
N PRO A 66 -5.13 6.42 -3.54
CA PRO A 66 -6.10 6.89 -2.55
C PRO A 66 -7.00 5.79 -1.96
N TRP A 67 -7.35 4.77 -2.75
CA TRP A 67 -8.09 3.61 -2.26
C TRP A 67 -7.24 2.75 -1.32
N VAL A 68 -5.99 2.48 -1.67
CA VAL A 68 -5.02 1.78 -0.81
C VAL A 68 -4.82 2.49 0.53
N THR A 69 -4.57 3.80 0.50
CA THR A 69 -4.42 4.61 1.74
C THR A 69 -5.71 4.63 2.57
N THR A 70 -6.87 4.61 1.91
CA THR A 70 -8.16 4.49 2.61
C THR A 70 -8.29 3.15 3.33
N MET A 71 -7.94 2.03 2.69
CA MET A 71 -7.93 0.73 3.38
C MET A 71 -6.93 0.69 4.53
N LEU A 72 -5.72 1.23 4.34
CA LEU A 72 -4.70 1.32 5.38
C LEU A 72 -5.22 2.06 6.62
N SER A 73 -5.91 3.19 6.42
CA SER A 73 -6.51 3.98 7.49
C SER A 73 -7.59 3.24 8.29
N GLN A 74 -8.23 2.23 7.68
CA GLN A 74 -9.27 1.42 8.30
C GLN A 74 -8.72 0.25 9.12
N ILE A 75 -7.45 -0.13 8.94
CA ILE A 75 -6.87 -1.23 9.70
C ILE A 75 -6.82 -0.85 11.18
N ARG A 76 -7.47 -1.66 12.02
CA ARG A 76 -7.50 -1.50 13.49
C ARG A 76 -6.79 -2.66 14.22
N SER A 77 -6.18 -3.58 13.49
CA SER A 77 -5.47 -4.70 14.11
C SER A 77 -4.24 -4.21 14.89
N LYS A 78 -4.19 -4.57 16.17
CA LYS A 78 -3.00 -4.38 17.03
C LYS A 78 -1.93 -5.47 16.83
N HIS A 79 -2.24 -6.44 15.98
CA HIS A 79 -1.35 -7.56 15.65
C HIS A 79 -0.69 -7.39 14.28
N LEU A 80 -0.88 -6.23 13.64
CA LEU A 80 -0.28 -5.94 12.35
C LEU A 80 1.24 -5.91 12.49
N GLN A 81 1.90 -6.76 11.72
CA GLN A 81 3.34 -6.99 11.74
C GLN A 81 3.99 -6.53 10.44
N GLU A 82 3.27 -6.61 9.33
CA GLU A 82 3.81 -6.36 8.00
C GLU A 82 2.81 -5.66 7.08
N VAL A 83 3.28 -4.66 6.35
CA VAL A 83 2.56 -4.09 5.20
C VAL A 83 3.50 -4.05 4.00
N THR A 84 3.07 -4.62 2.88
CA THR A 84 3.86 -4.72 1.66
C THR A 84 3.16 -4.02 0.50
N PHE A 85 3.91 -3.23 -0.27
CA PHE A 85 3.46 -2.55 -1.48
C PHE A 85 4.35 -2.98 -2.65
N ASP A 86 3.74 -3.57 -3.68
CA ASP A 86 4.42 -3.85 -4.95
C ASP A 86 3.97 -2.82 -5.99
N LEU A 87 4.89 -1.94 -6.38
CA LEU A 87 4.65 -0.85 -7.30
C LEU A 87 5.42 -1.06 -8.59
N GLU A 88 4.71 -0.96 -9.71
CA GLU A 88 5.28 -0.89 -11.05
C GLU A 88 5.23 0.57 -11.52
N ILE A 89 6.39 1.21 -11.60
CA ILE A 89 6.50 2.62 -11.98
C ILE A 89 7.21 2.74 -13.33
N THR A 90 6.91 3.83 -14.04
CA THR A 90 7.57 4.19 -15.30
C THR A 90 8.59 5.30 -15.11
N SER A 91 8.44 6.09 -14.05
CA SER A 91 9.34 7.19 -13.71
C SER A 91 9.29 7.55 -12.23
N MET A 92 10.30 8.28 -11.75
CA MET A 92 10.29 8.88 -10.40
C MET A 92 9.10 9.80 -10.15
N ASN A 93 8.56 10.41 -11.20
CA ASN A 93 7.40 11.29 -11.06
C ASN A 93 6.13 10.53 -10.65
N ASP A 94 6.07 9.22 -10.85
CA ASP A 94 4.95 8.39 -10.39
C ASP A 94 4.96 8.30 -8.87
N LEU A 95 6.13 8.06 -8.27
CA LEU A 95 6.30 8.10 -6.83
C LEU A 95 6.01 9.50 -6.27
N LEU A 96 6.50 10.56 -6.92
CA LEU A 96 6.26 11.94 -6.46
C LEU A 96 4.79 12.36 -6.49
N SER A 97 3.95 11.66 -7.26
CA SER A 97 2.51 11.96 -7.34
C SER A 97 1.67 11.37 -6.20
N LEU A 98 2.27 10.54 -5.35
CA LEU A 98 1.58 9.87 -4.25
C LEU A 98 1.41 10.80 -3.02
N ASP A 99 0.30 10.62 -2.30
CA ASP A 99 0.03 11.31 -1.03
C ASP A 99 0.84 10.68 0.12
N TRP A 100 2.15 10.92 0.11
CA TRP A 100 3.07 10.38 1.10
C TRP A 100 2.77 10.84 2.52
N GLU A 101 2.28 12.07 2.69
CA GLU A 101 1.93 12.60 4.00
C GLU A 101 0.83 11.76 4.66
N ARG A 102 -0.18 11.38 3.88
CA ARG A 102 -1.23 10.46 4.35
C ARG A 102 -0.69 9.07 4.68
N ILE A 103 0.16 8.50 3.82
CA ILE A 103 0.77 7.18 4.09
C ILE A 103 1.56 7.23 5.40
N ASP A 104 2.44 8.21 5.54
CA ASP A 104 3.31 8.36 6.70
C ASP A 104 2.48 8.48 7.97
N ARG A 105 1.46 9.34 7.97
CA ARG A 105 0.54 9.51 9.09
C ARG A 105 -0.17 8.20 9.46
N ASP A 106 -0.71 7.49 8.47
CA ASP A 106 -1.50 6.28 8.71
C ASP A 106 -0.61 5.10 9.15
N LEU A 107 0.63 5.00 8.68
CA LEU A 107 1.62 4.01 9.14
C LEU A 107 2.24 4.36 10.50
N SER A 108 2.34 5.65 10.84
CA SER A 108 2.97 6.15 12.08
C SER A 108 2.07 6.07 13.32
N ARG A 109 0.87 5.51 13.19
CA ARG A 109 -0.06 5.32 14.32
C ARG A 109 0.61 4.51 15.44
N GLU A 110 0.35 4.89 16.69
CA GLU A 110 0.99 4.29 17.87
C GLU A 110 0.77 2.77 17.96
N GLU A 111 -0.40 2.28 17.55
CA GLU A 111 -0.72 0.85 17.50
C GLU A 111 0.11 0.05 16.48
N PHE A 112 0.80 0.73 15.55
CA PHE A 112 1.68 0.12 14.54
C PHE A 112 3.16 0.26 14.89
N LYS A 113 3.50 0.59 16.14
CA LYS A 113 4.90 0.59 16.59
C LYS A 113 5.55 -0.78 16.36
N GLY A 114 6.72 -0.77 15.74
CA GLY A 114 7.47 -1.97 15.36
C GLY A 114 6.99 -2.65 14.08
N LEU A 115 6.07 -2.03 13.33
CA LEU A 115 5.62 -2.53 12.03
C LEU A 115 6.78 -2.59 11.03
N LEU A 116 6.83 -3.66 10.24
CA LEU A 116 7.67 -3.77 9.05
C LEU A 116 6.87 -3.28 7.84
N VAL A 117 7.43 -2.32 7.09
CA VAL A 117 6.85 -1.85 5.84
C VAL A 117 7.83 -2.12 4.71
N MET A 118 7.36 -2.83 3.69
CA MET A 118 8.13 -3.21 2.52
C MET A 118 7.58 -2.55 1.27
N PHE A 119 8.45 -1.88 0.52
CA PHE A 119 8.17 -1.38 -0.82
C PHE A 119 9.02 -2.17 -1.81
N HIS A 120 8.36 -2.91 -2.70
CA HIS A 120 8.99 -3.50 -3.88
C HIS A 120 8.67 -2.61 -5.08
N ILE A 121 9.71 -2.02 -5.67
CA ILE A 121 9.58 -1.08 -6.77
C ILE A 121 10.17 -1.74 -8.02
N SER A 122 9.32 -2.01 -9.00
CA SER A 122 9.71 -2.44 -10.35
C SER A 122 9.70 -1.22 -11.26
N LEU A 123 10.84 -0.91 -11.89
CA LEU A 123 10.94 0.20 -12.84
C LEU A 123 10.98 -0.34 -14.28
N GLU A 124 9.97 0.00 -15.09
CA GLU A 124 9.99 -0.35 -16.51
C GLU A 124 11.14 0.37 -17.23
N GLY A 125 12.13 -0.40 -17.70
CA GLY A 125 13.02 0.03 -18.78
C GLY A 125 14.38 0.64 -18.42
N ALA A 126 14.95 0.45 -17.23
CA ALA A 126 16.31 1.00 -16.98
C ALA A 126 17.25 0.13 -16.13
N GLY A 127 18.32 -0.34 -16.77
CA GLY A 127 19.57 -0.74 -16.10
C GLY A 127 20.41 0.47 -15.64
N SER A 128 19.85 1.32 -14.77
CA SER A 128 20.45 2.58 -14.26
C SER A 128 20.31 2.64 -12.72
N PRO A 129 21.22 3.31 -11.97
CA PRO A 129 21.30 3.26 -10.50
C PRO A 129 20.22 4.07 -9.76
N ILE A 130 18.98 4.05 -10.26
CA ILE A 130 17.82 4.77 -9.70
C ILE A 130 17.38 4.19 -8.35
N GLY A 131 17.82 2.98 -8.00
CA GLY A 131 17.42 2.30 -6.76
C GLY A 131 17.76 3.09 -5.49
N GLN A 132 18.92 3.76 -5.44
CA GLN A 132 19.29 4.58 -4.29
C GLN A 132 18.41 5.84 -4.20
N ASP A 133 18.17 6.52 -5.32
CA ASP A 133 17.31 7.71 -5.36
C ASP A 133 15.87 7.38 -4.95
N VAL A 134 15.35 6.21 -5.32
CA VAL A 134 14.03 5.70 -4.89
C VAL A 134 14.03 5.42 -3.40
N GLN A 135 15.05 4.73 -2.90
CA GLN A 135 15.17 4.41 -1.49
C GLN A 135 15.24 5.69 -0.64
N ASP A 136 16.05 6.66 -1.05
CA ASP A 136 16.20 7.94 -0.37
C ASP A 136 14.88 8.72 -0.40
N LEU A 137 14.22 8.79 -1.57
CA LEU A 137 12.93 9.45 -1.71
C LEU A 137 11.87 8.86 -0.76
N ILE A 138 11.67 7.54 -0.77
CA ILE A 138 10.66 6.89 0.09
C ILE A 138 11.04 7.05 1.56
N SER A 139 12.33 6.93 1.89
CA SER A 139 12.83 7.07 3.26
C SER A 139 12.66 8.48 3.82
N ASP A 140 12.80 9.51 2.99
CA ASP A 140 12.58 10.91 3.39
C ASP A 140 11.09 11.21 3.53
N ARG A 141 10.25 10.62 2.66
CA ARG A 141 8.80 10.80 2.66
C ARG A 141 8.10 10.09 3.83
N LEU A 142 8.71 9.04 4.38
CA LEU A 142 8.19 8.27 5.50
C LEU A 142 8.98 8.51 6.80
N ALA A 143 9.43 9.76 7.01
CA ALA A 143 10.25 10.11 8.17
C ALA A 143 9.54 9.81 9.51
N GLY A 144 8.24 10.09 9.62
CA GLY A 144 7.48 9.83 10.85
C GLY A 144 7.38 8.33 11.16
N PHE A 145 7.22 7.50 10.13
CA PHE A 145 7.14 6.06 10.28
C PHE A 145 8.51 5.47 10.67
N ARG A 146 9.60 5.97 10.10
CA ARG A 146 10.96 5.47 10.35
C ARG A 146 11.39 5.58 11.82
N ASP A 147 10.85 6.53 12.57
CA ASP A 147 11.10 6.66 14.01
C ASP A 147 10.41 5.57 14.84
N ARG A 148 9.47 4.82 14.24
CA ARG A 148 8.53 3.94 14.94
C ARG A 148 8.53 2.50 14.45
N GLY A 149 8.97 2.26 13.22
CA GLY A 149 8.96 0.95 12.56
C GLY A 149 10.22 0.68 11.75
N THR A 150 10.16 -0.33 10.89
CA THR A 150 11.25 -0.68 9.97
C THR A 150 10.77 -0.51 8.55
N LEU A 151 11.48 0.30 7.77
CA LEU A 151 11.22 0.52 6.35
C LEU A 151 12.25 -0.24 5.52
N CYS A 152 11.77 -1.08 4.62
CA CYS A 152 12.58 -1.75 3.60
C CYS A 152 12.11 -1.34 2.22
N VAL A 153 13.03 -0.88 1.38
CA VAL A 153 12.77 -0.54 -0.03
C VAL A 153 13.67 -1.43 -0.87
N SER A 154 13.08 -2.17 -1.79
CA SER A 154 13.78 -3.01 -2.75
C SER A 154 13.41 -2.55 -4.15
N CYS A 155 14.41 -2.25 -4.98
CA CYS A 155 14.21 -1.90 -6.38
C CYS A 155 14.67 -3.07 -7.23
N VAL A 156 13.80 -3.55 -8.12
CA VAL A 156 14.00 -4.72 -9.00
C VAL A 156 13.90 -4.36 -10.47
#